data_AF-A0A401STW4-F1
#
_entry.id   AF-A0A401STW4-F1
#
_cell.length_a   1.000
_cell.length_b   1.000
_cell.length_c   1.000
_cell.angle_alpha   90.00
_cell.angle_beta   90.00
_cell.angle_gamma   90.00
#
_symmetry.space_group_name_H-M   'P 1'
#
loop_
_entity.id
_entity.type
_entity.pdbx_description
1 polymer ?
#
loop_
_entity_poly.entity_id
_entity_poly.type
_entity_poly.pdbx_seq_one_letter_code
_entity_poly.pdbx_strand_id
1 'polypeptide(L)'
;MLRNHTCEHFPFLGISEHFHLGDAVLRCRTTFYTALTRLLLIDLGEDEDEFELFMMPLTTTFENLTQLFNSNFKQDKAKCMLIGLSRDLRGIAFALNTKASYTMLFNWLSQRLNFEVSSPNGILLFREASKMISTYGNQIQTLGNISKDQVYPLKLKGISICFCALKAALCGNYVSFGVFQLYGDSHFDNALQAFLKMLLSVCHNDLLSFRKLSLSYYSLLECLTQDHMKFVSNLEPHVVIYVLTSLSEGLNALGELHLRMFVHEY
;
A
#
# COMPACT_ATOMS: atom_id res chain seq x y z
N MET A 1 25.37 13.98 -11.99
CA MET A 1 24.26 14.18 -11.03
C MET A 1 23.40 12.93 -10.92
N LEU A 2 22.95 12.32 -12.03
CA LEU A 2 22.07 11.15 -12.05
C LEU A 2 22.66 9.88 -11.38
N ARG A 3 23.99 9.74 -11.31
CA ARG A 3 24.65 8.55 -10.74
C ARG A 3 25.09 8.67 -9.28
N ASN A 4 25.03 9.89 -8.70
CA ASN A 4 25.60 10.19 -7.39
C ASN A 4 24.59 10.89 -6.46
N HIS A 5 23.36 10.38 -6.40
CA HIS A 5 22.28 10.92 -5.55
C HIS A 5 22.28 10.32 -4.15
N THR A 6 23.42 10.39 -3.46
CA THR A 6 23.62 9.87 -2.10
C THR A 6 23.54 10.98 -1.04
N CYS A 7 23.48 10.59 0.24
CA CYS A 7 23.53 11.54 1.35
C CYS A 7 24.85 12.31 1.47
N GLU A 8 25.92 11.84 0.82
CA GLU A 8 27.20 12.55 0.75
C GLU A 8 27.09 13.85 -0.07
N HIS A 9 26.30 13.80 -1.15
CA HIS A 9 26.09 14.94 -2.04
C HIS A 9 24.83 15.73 -1.65
N PHE A 10 23.84 15.05 -1.10
CA PHE A 10 22.55 15.62 -0.72
C PHE A 10 22.21 15.24 0.73
N PRO A 11 22.64 16.03 1.73
CA PRO A 11 22.52 15.67 3.15
C PRO A 11 21.09 15.33 3.61
N PHE A 12 20.06 15.90 2.97
CA PHE A 12 18.65 15.61 3.26
C PHE A 12 18.21 14.17 2.89
N LEU A 13 19.01 13.44 2.11
CA LEU A 13 18.81 12.02 1.84
C LEU A 13 19.33 11.12 2.99
N GLY A 14 20.17 11.67 3.87
CA GLY A 14 20.72 10.97 5.03
C GLY A 14 19.71 10.74 6.15
N ILE A 15 20.03 9.79 7.04
CA ILE A 15 19.26 9.51 8.26
C ILE A 15 20.04 10.10 9.42
N SER A 16 19.68 11.32 9.84
CA SER A 16 20.27 11.92 11.03
C SER A 16 19.48 11.51 12.26
N GLU A 17 20.15 10.94 13.25
CA GLU A 17 19.59 10.60 14.57
C GLU A 17 19.09 11.85 15.34
N HIS A 18 19.50 13.05 14.90
CA HIS A 18 19.09 14.33 15.49
C HIS A 18 18.01 15.07 14.69
N PHE A 19 17.65 14.59 13.50
CA PHE A 19 16.47 15.08 12.81
C PHE A 19 15.29 14.21 13.21
N HIS A 20 14.43 14.72 14.11
CA HIS A 20 13.02 14.36 13.99
C HIS A 20 12.64 14.62 12.54
N LEU A 21 12.37 13.57 11.76
CA LEU A 21 12.02 13.69 10.35
C LEU A 21 10.73 14.50 10.23
N GLY A 22 10.85 15.82 10.22
CA GLY A 22 9.75 16.71 9.94
C GLY A 22 9.24 16.34 8.56
N ASP A 23 7.91 16.24 8.42
CA ASP A 23 7.24 15.89 7.17
C ASP A 23 7.75 16.67 5.95
N ALA A 24 8.28 17.87 6.15
CA ALA A 24 8.87 18.71 5.11
C ALA A 24 10.10 18.07 4.46
N VAL A 25 11.07 17.56 5.23
CA VAL A 25 12.31 16.95 4.71
C VAL A 25 11.99 15.66 3.94
N LEU A 26 11.04 14.86 4.46
CA LEU A 26 10.55 13.66 3.77
C LEU A 26 9.78 13.98 2.48
N ARG A 27 9.08 15.11 2.43
CA ARG A 27 8.43 15.59 1.19
C ARG A 27 9.45 16.04 0.15
N CYS A 28 10.55 16.67 0.56
CA CYS A 28 11.63 17.07 -0.35
C CYS A 28 12.23 15.89 -1.12
N ARG A 29 12.34 14.71 -0.49
CA ARG A 29 12.82 13.48 -1.14
C ARG A 29 11.97 13.08 -2.34
N THR A 30 10.64 13.06 -2.17
CA THR A 30 9.72 12.73 -3.28
C THR A 30 9.87 13.73 -4.43
N THR A 31 9.89 15.04 -4.14
CA THR A 31 10.08 16.07 -5.18
C THR A 31 11.43 15.95 -5.88
N PHE A 32 12.50 15.71 -5.12
CA PHE A 32 13.86 15.53 -5.64
C PHE A 32 13.92 14.36 -6.62
N TYR A 33 13.45 13.18 -6.22
CA TYR A 33 13.45 12.01 -7.09
C TYR A 33 12.48 12.15 -8.28
N THR A 34 11.35 12.85 -8.13
CA THR A 34 10.51 13.18 -9.29
C THR A 34 11.26 14.04 -10.31
N ALA A 35 11.95 15.09 -9.87
CA ALA A 35 12.70 15.96 -10.78
C ALA A 35 13.89 15.22 -11.41
N LEU A 36 14.65 14.47 -10.61
CA LEU A 36 15.84 13.76 -11.06
C LEU A 36 15.48 12.64 -12.06
N THR A 37 14.40 11.91 -11.81
CA THR A 37 13.91 10.88 -12.73
C THR A 37 13.39 11.50 -14.03
N ARG A 38 12.74 12.67 -13.98
CA ARG A 38 12.36 13.39 -15.21
C ARG A 38 13.56 13.78 -16.05
N LEU A 39 14.68 14.15 -15.43
CA LEU A 39 15.94 14.42 -16.14
C LEU A 39 16.51 13.15 -16.76
N LEU A 40 16.48 12.02 -16.04
CA LEU A 40 16.87 10.72 -16.59
C LEU A 40 16.06 10.38 -17.85
N LEU A 41 14.74 10.54 -17.78
CA LEU A 41 13.82 10.19 -18.87
C LEU A 41 14.01 10.99 -20.16
N ILE A 42 14.76 12.10 -20.16
CA ILE A 42 15.04 12.88 -21.37
C ILE A 42 15.82 12.02 -22.38
N ASP A 43 16.82 11.28 -21.89
CA ASP A 43 17.75 10.51 -22.73
C ASP A 43 17.68 8.99 -22.48
N LEU A 44 16.86 8.53 -21.52
CA LEU A 44 16.81 7.11 -21.13
C LEU A 44 16.36 6.17 -22.26
N GLY A 45 15.37 6.57 -23.06
CA GLY A 45 14.78 5.68 -24.08
C GLY A 45 14.32 4.33 -23.51
N GLU A 46 14.90 3.24 -24.03
CA GLU A 46 14.72 1.86 -23.56
C GLU A 46 16.00 1.27 -22.94
N ASP A 47 16.94 2.12 -22.52
CA ASP A 47 18.22 1.70 -21.94
C ASP A 47 18.05 1.22 -20.49
N GLU A 48 17.93 -0.10 -20.31
CA GLU A 48 17.76 -0.73 -18.99
C GLU A 48 19.04 -0.60 -18.13
N ASP A 49 20.22 -0.60 -18.75
CA ASP A 49 21.50 -0.52 -18.04
C ASP A 49 21.69 0.87 -17.42
N GLU A 50 21.34 1.94 -18.15
CA GLU A 50 21.37 3.31 -17.62
C GLU A 50 20.36 3.47 -16.47
N PHE A 51 19.19 2.82 -16.55
CA PHE A 51 18.23 2.79 -15.45
C PHE A 51 18.78 2.05 -14.21
N GLU A 52 19.42 0.89 -14.38
CA GLU A 52 20.00 0.13 -13.27
C GLU A 52 21.14 0.93 -12.59
N LEU A 53 21.99 1.58 -13.39
CA LEU A 53 23.03 2.49 -12.89
C LEU A 53 22.44 3.65 -12.08
N PHE A 54 21.34 4.23 -12.55
CA PHE A 54 20.61 5.25 -11.79
C PHE A 54 20.05 4.70 -10.47
N MET A 55 19.61 3.44 -10.43
CA MET A 55 19.01 2.84 -9.23
C MET A 55 20.03 2.25 -8.24
N MET A 56 21.32 2.19 -8.56
CA MET A 56 22.35 1.60 -7.68
C MET A 56 22.35 2.17 -6.24
N PRO A 57 22.28 3.49 -6.00
CA PRO A 57 22.25 4.01 -4.62
C PRO A 57 21.05 3.52 -3.78
N LEU A 58 19.89 3.32 -4.44
CA LEU A 58 18.71 2.75 -3.79
C LEU A 58 18.89 1.25 -3.54
N THR A 59 19.59 0.55 -4.42
CA THR A 59 19.95 -0.87 -4.25
C THR A 59 20.78 -1.07 -3.00
N THR A 60 21.85 -0.29 -2.83
CA THR A 60 22.68 -0.32 -1.63
C THR A 60 21.87 0.00 -0.36
N THR A 61 20.92 0.95 -0.46
CA THR A 61 20.01 1.27 0.66
C THR A 61 19.12 0.07 1.01
N PHE A 62 18.62 -0.66 0.01
CA PHE A 62 17.80 -1.86 0.18
C PHE A 62 18.58 -3.01 0.83
N GLU A 63 19.81 -3.25 0.39
CA GLU A 63 20.70 -4.28 0.95
C GLU A 63 21.04 -3.99 2.42
N ASN A 64 21.40 -2.74 2.72
CA ASN A 64 21.66 -2.30 4.09
C ASN A 64 20.43 -2.48 5.00
N LEU A 65 19.24 -2.17 4.48
CA LEU A 65 17.99 -2.35 5.20
C LEU A 65 17.69 -3.84 5.44
N THR A 66 17.98 -4.71 4.48
CA THR A 66 17.86 -6.17 4.62
C THR A 66 18.80 -6.71 5.70
N GLN A 67 20.07 -6.26 5.72
CA GLN A 67 21.04 -6.62 6.76
C GLN A 67 20.58 -6.17 8.15
N LEU A 68 20.04 -4.94 8.27
CA LEU A 68 19.52 -4.41 9.53
C LEU A 68 18.32 -5.19 10.08
N PHE A 69 17.46 -5.73 9.21
CA PHE A 69 16.36 -6.60 9.66
C PHE A 69 16.86 -7.94 10.19
N ASN A 70 17.98 -8.45 9.67
CA ASN A 70 18.58 -9.70 10.12
C ASN A 70 19.38 -9.54 11.43
N SER A 71 19.95 -8.35 11.70
CA SER A 71 20.72 -8.05 12.92
C SER A 71 19.86 -7.30 13.95
N ASN A 72 19.25 -8.02 14.91
CA ASN A 72 18.54 -7.52 16.10
C ASN A 72 18.29 -5.99 16.19
N PHE A 73 17.30 -5.56 15.41
CA PHE A 73 16.31 -4.50 15.70
C PHE A 73 16.82 -3.16 16.27
N LYS A 74 17.66 -2.42 15.51
CA LYS A 74 17.66 -0.94 15.58
C LYS A 74 16.40 -0.41 14.86
N GLN A 75 15.24 -0.56 15.51
CA GLN A 75 13.92 -0.21 14.92
C GLN A 75 13.89 1.18 14.30
N ASP A 76 14.43 2.18 14.98
CA ASP A 76 14.21 3.56 14.56
C ASP A 76 15.04 3.93 13.32
N LYS A 77 16.28 3.42 13.24
CA LYS A 77 17.09 3.58 12.02
C LYS A 77 16.48 2.83 10.84
N ALA A 78 16.06 1.58 11.03
CA ALA A 78 15.43 0.77 9.98
C ALA A 78 14.11 1.41 9.50
N LYS A 79 13.27 1.91 10.42
CA LYS A 79 12.04 2.66 10.07
C LYS A 79 12.35 3.89 9.24
N CYS A 80 13.33 4.70 9.65
CA CYS A 80 13.71 5.90 8.90
C CYS A 80 14.24 5.58 7.50
N MET A 81 15.07 4.52 7.38
CA MET A 81 15.54 4.01 6.09
C MET A 81 14.37 3.59 5.20
N LEU A 82 13.43 2.81 5.74
CA LEU A 82 12.28 2.32 4.99
C LEU A 82 11.39 3.48 4.51
N ILE A 83 11.10 4.45 5.39
CA ILE A 83 10.32 5.63 5.04
C ILE A 83 11.03 6.44 3.96
N GLY A 84 12.34 6.68 4.11
CA GLY A 84 13.15 7.41 3.13
C GLY A 84 13.12 6.74 1.76
N LEU A 85 13.45 5.44 1.70
CA LEU A 85 13.45 4.65 0.48
C LEU A 85 12.06 4.63 -0.18
N SER A 86 10.99 4.49 0.62
CA SER A 86 9.61 4.52 0.12
C SER A 86 9.25 5.88 -0.51
N ARG A 87 9.77 6.99 0.03
CA ARG A 87 9.56 8.34 -0.51
C ARG A 87 10.33 8.57 -1.80
N ASP A 88 11.52 8.00 -1.92
CA ASP A 88 12.37 8.06 -3.10
C ASP A 88 11.72 7.29 -4.25
N LEU A 89 11.36 6.02 -4.02
CA LEU A 89 10.66 5.18 -4.99
C LEU A 89 9.33 5.79 -5.45
N ARG A 90 8.59 6.42 -4.53
CA ARG A 90 7.38 7.16 -4.89
C ARG A 90 7.67 8.33 -5.84
N GLY A 91 8.77 9.05 -5.61
CA GLY A 91 9.18 10.16 -6.48
C GLY A 91 9.52 9.68 -7.88
N ILE A 92 10.26 8.57 -7.98
CA ILE A 92 10.62 7.89 -9.24
C ILE A 92 9.35 7.45 -9.96
N ALA A 93 8.49 6.66 -9.32
CA ALA A 93 7.25 6.16 -9.92
C ALA A 93 6.35 7.30 -10.44
N PHE A 94 6.25 8.43 -9.74
CA PHE A 94 5.47 9.58 -10.21
C PHE A 94 6.05 10.29 -11.44
N ALA A 95 7.33 10.15 -11.71
CA ALA A 95 7.95 10.73 -12.90
C ALA A 95 7.76 9.86 -14.14
N LEU A 96 7.57 8.55 -13.98
CA LEU A 96 7.43 7.60 -15.08
C LEU A 96 6.10 7.81 -15.82
N ASN A 97 6.17 7.82 -17.15
CA ASN A 97 5.03 8.08 -18.03
C ASN A 97 4.92 7.10 -19.21
N THR A 98 5.86 6.15 -19.36
CA THR A 98 5.86 5.17 -20.45
C THR A 98 5.78 3.74 -19.90
N LYS A 99 5.19 2.83 -20.68
CA LYS A 99 5.15 1.40 -20.34
C LYS A 99 6.55 0.82 -20.11
N ALA A 100 7.53 1.19 -20.94
CA ALA A 100 8.92 0.73 -20.82
C ALA A 100 9.53 1.14 -19.47
N SER A 101 9.44 2.41 -19.10
CA SER A 101 10.01 2.90 -17.83
C SER A 101 9.34 2.28 -16.60
N TYR A 102 8.02 2.08 -16.62
CA TYR A 102 7.34 1.32 -15.57
C TYR A 102 7.83 -0.14 -15.51
N THR A 103 8.04 -0.78 -16.66
CA THR A 103 8.55 -2.16 -16.73
C THR A 103 9.94 -2.28 -16.11
N MET A 104 10.84 -1.34 -16.40
CA MET A 104 12.17 -1.26 -15.77
C MET A 104 12.08 -1.14 -14.24
N LEU A 105 11.24 -0.24 -13.73
CA LEU A 105 11.03 -0.09 -12.28
C LEU A 105 10.47 -1.37 -11.65
N PHE A 106 9.52 -2.04 -12.30
CA PHE A 106 8.95 -3.28 -11.78
C PHE A 106 9.96 -4.43 -11.80
N ASN A 107 10.77 -4.55 -12.85
CA ASN A 107 11.85 -5.55 -12.93
C ASN A 107 12.89 -5.32 -11.82
N TRP A 108 13.26 -4.05 -11.58
CA TRP A 108 14.14 -3.68 -10.48
C TRP A 108 13.55 -4.05 -9.11
N LEU A 109 12.26 -3.77 -8.88
CA LEU A 109 11.58 -4.09 -7.62
C LEU A 109 11.44 -5.61 -7.40
N SER A 110 11.09 -6.37 -8.44
CA SER A 110 10.81 -7.80 -8.32
C SER A 110 12.06 -8.61 -7.96
N GLN A 111 13.22 -8.25 -8.50
CA GLN A 111 14.51 -8.86 -8.13
C GLN A 111 14.84 -8.71 -6.64
N ARG A 112 14.34 -7.65 -6.00
CA ARG A 112 14.64 -7.29 -4.60
C ARG A 112 13.56 -7.75 -3.62
N LEU A 113 12.35 -8.03 -4.11
CA LEU A 113 11.20 -8.51 -3.33
C LEU A 113 10.87 -9.98 -3.60
N ASN A 114 11.70 -10.70 -4.34
CA ASN A 114 11.54 -12.14 -4.56
C ASN A 114 11.84 -12.91 -3.27
N PHE A 115 10.79 -13.16 -2.51
CA PHE A 115 10.79 -14.21 -1.52
C PHE A 115 10.59 -15.54 -2.25
N GLU A 116 11.47 -16.52 -2.04
CA GLU A 116 11.12 -17.88 -2.40
C GLU A 116 9.77 -18.23 -1.76
N VAL A 117 8.90 -18.98 -2.45
CA VAL A 117 7.55 -19.32 -1.94
C VAL A 117 7.61 -20.08 -0.60
N SER A 118 8.78 -20.66 -0.29
CA SER A 118 9.16 -21.33 0.96
C SER A 118 9.86 -20.44 1.99
N SER A 119 10.10 -19.16 1.68
CA SER A 119 10.86 -18.27 2.55
C SER A 119 10.06 -17.90 3.81
N PRO A 120 10.63 -18.11 5.02
CA PRO A 120 10.02 -17.65 6.27
C PRO A 120 9.74 -16.13 6.29
N ASN A 121 10.50 -15.36 5.52
CA ASN A 121 10.41 -13.90 5.50
C ASN A 121 9.07 -13.40 4.94
N GLY A 122 8.51 -14.09 3.93
CA GLY A 122 7.20 -13.75 3.41
C GLY A 122 6.12 -13.92 4.48
N ILE A 123 6.16 -15.04 5.20
CA ILE A 123 5.21 -15.34 6.28
C ILE A 123 5.32 -14.27 7.39
N LEU A 124 6.55 -13.93 7.80
CA LEU A 124 6.79 -12.88 8.81
C LEU A 124 6.28 -11.51 8.35
N LEU A 125 6.52 -11.14 7.09
CA LEU A 125 6.03 -9.89 6.52
C LEU A 125 4.50 -9.81 6.58
N PHE A 126 3.81 -10.88 6.16
CA PHE A 126 2.36 -10.92 6.25
C PHE A 126 1.87 -10.88 7.70
N ARG A 127 2.53 -11.56 8.63
CA ARG A 127 2.17 -11.53 10.06
C ARG A 127 2.24 -10.11 10.63
N GLU A 128 3.28 -9.35 10.31
CA GLU A 128 3.39 -7.96 10.74
C GLU A 128 2.33 -7.06 10.07
N ALA A 129 2.06 -7.24 8.77
CA ALA A 129 0.99 -6.53 8.08
C ALA A 129 -0.39 -6.83 8.69
N SER A 130 -0.68 -8.10 8.96
CA SER A 130 -1.90 -8.56 9.62
C SER A 130 -2.04 -7.96 11.02
N LYS A 131 -0.95 -7.93 11.80
CA LYS A 131 -0.94 -7.33 13.14
C LYS A 131 -1.26 -5.83 13.10
N MET A 132 -0.72 -5.10 12.12
CA MET A 132 -1.04 -3.68 11.92
C MET A 132 -2.53 -3.49 11.61
N ILE A 133 -3.06 -4.25 10.65
CA ILE A 133 -4.48 -4.18 10.25
C ILE A 133 -5.40 -4.55 11.41
N SER A 134 -5.08 -5.61 12.15
CA SER A 134 -5.84 -6.09 13.30
C SER A 134 -5.85 -5.10 14.46
N THR A 135 -4.69 -4.48 14.73
CA THR A 135 -4.58 -3.45 15.78
C THR A 135 -5.46 -2.25 15.46
N TYR A 136 -5.40 -1.77 14.22
CA TYR A 136 -6.23 -0.64 13.80
C TYR A 136 -7.74 -0.99 13.79
N GLY A 137 -8.10 -2.18 13.30
CA GLY A 137 -9.48 -2.67 13.30
C GLY A 137 -10.08 -2.77 14.71
N ASN A 138 -9.29 -3.19 15.70
CA ASN A 138 -9.73 -3.23 17.09
C ASN A 138 -9.84 -1.81 17.70
N GLN A 139 -8.93 -0.89 17.36
CA GLN A 139 -8.98 0.50 17.83
C GLN A 139 -10.19 1.26 17.30
N ILE A 140 -10.67 0.96 16.09
CA ILE A 140 -11.84 1.65 15.52
C ILE A 140 -13.10 1.50 16.37
N GLN A 141 -13.29 0.38 17.06
CA GLN A 141 -14.45 0.17 17.93
C GLN A 141 -14.37 1.00 19.22
N THR A 142 -13.14 1.35 19.66
CA THR A 142 -12.94 2.19 20.84
C THR A 142 -13.12 3.68 20.56
N LEU A 143 -13.16 4.08 19.29
CA LEU A 143 -13.48 5.44 18.89
C LEU A 143 -14.98 5.68 19.16
N GLY A 144 -15.26 6.51 20.17
CA GLY A 144 -16.63 6.93 20.52
C GLY A 144 -17.29 7.82 19.46
N ASN A 145 -18.26 8.64 19.87
CA ASN A 145 -18.96 9.53 18.93
C ASN A 145 -18.00 10.59 18.36
N ILE A 146 -17.70 10.49 17.05
CA ILE A 146 -16.90 11.45 16.29
C ILE A 146 -17.84 12.43 15.58
N SER A 147 -17.57 13.74 15.69
CA SER A 147 -18.29 14.76 14.91
C SER A 147 -18.18 14.52 13.40
N LYS A 148 -19.26 14.73 12.64
CA LYS A 148 -19.33 14.44 11.19
C LYS A 148 -18.14 14.98 10.37
N ASP A 149 -17.62 16.16 10.71
CA ASP A 149 -16.47 16.77 10.02
C ASP A 149 -15.13 16.05 10.25
N GLN A 150 -14.99 15.32 11.35
CA GLN A 150 -13.76 14.62 11.74
C GLN A 150 -13.81 13.10 11.45
N VAL A 151 -14.96 12.58 11.03
CA VAL A 151 -15.15 11.14 10.73
C VAL A 151 -14.20 10.70 9.61
N TYR A 152 -14.05 11.50 8.56
CA TYR A 152 -13.16 11.16 7.45
C TYR A 152 -11.68 11.10 7.86
N PRO A 153 -11.06 12.17 8.41
CA PRO A 153 -9.64 12.14 8.74
C PRO A 153 -9.28 11.16 9.86
N LEU A 154 -10.16 10.94 10.84
CA LEU A 154 -9.84 10.11 12.02
C LEU A 154 -10.20 8.62 11.84
N LYS A 155 -11.22 8.31 11.03
CA LYS A 155 -11.73 6.94 10.86
C LYS A 155 -11.63 6.47 9.41
N LEU A 156 -12.35 7.09 8.49
CA LEU A 156 -12.54 6.55 7.14
C LEU A 156 -11.25 6.51 6.31
N LYS A 157 -10.37 7.52 6.48
CA LYS A 157 -9.06 7.53 5.81
C LYS A 157 -8.19 6.35 6.23
N GLY A 158 -8.17 6.02 7.52
CA GLY A 158 -7.39 4.88 8.00
C GLY A 158 -7.98 3.53 7.58
N ILE A 159 -9.32 3.41 7.54
CA ILE A 159 -10.00 2.24 6.98
C ILE A 159 -9.60 2.04 5.51
N SER A 160 -9.63 3.10 4.70
CA SER A 160 -9.21 3.04 3.29
C SER A 160 -7.75 2.58 3.14
N ILE A 161 -6.85 3.07 4.01
CA ILE A 161 -5.45 2.62 4.02
C ILE A 161 -5.35 1.14 4.39
N CYS A 162 -6.11 0.67 5.37
CA CYS A 162 -6.10 -0.74 5.77
C CYS A 162 -6.65 -1.66 4.67
N PHE A 163 -7.69 -1.22 3.95
CA PHE A 163 -8.21 -1.98 2.80
C PHE A 163 -7.18 -2.08 1.67
N CYS A 164 -6.51 -0.97 1.34
CA CYS A 164 -5.40 -0.99 0.37
C CYS A 164 -4.24 -1.89 0.83
N ALA A 165 -3.87 -1.82 2.12
CA ALA A 165 -2.79 -2.62 2.68
C ALA A 165 -3.13 -4.12 2.66
N LEU A 166 -4.35 -4.49 3.04
CA LEU A 166 -4.81 -5.87 2.98
C LEU A 166 -4.83 -6.38 1.53
N LYS A 167 -5.38 -5.61 0.59
CA LYS A 167 -5.37 -5.98 -0.83
C LYS A 167 -3.94 -6.23 -1.33
N ALA A 168 -3.02 -5.30 -1.05
CA ALA A 168 -1.62 -5.44 -1.46
C ALA A 168 -0.95 -6.66 -0.82
N ALA A 169 -1.29 -6.96 0.44
CA ALA A 169 -0.77 -8.13 1.14
C ALA A 169 -1.27 -9.44 0.52
N LEU A 170 -2.54 -9.50 0.08
CA LEU A 170 -3.14 -10.69 -0.56
C LEU A 170 -2.65 -10.91 -2.00
N CYS A 171 -2.55 -9.84 -2.80
CA CYS A 171 -2.10 -9.93 -4.20
C CYS A 171 -0.58 -10.02 -4.38
N GLY A 172 0.20 -9.96 -3.29
CA GLY A 172 1.65 -9.80 -3.37
C GLY A 172 2.43 -11.04 -3.81
N ASN A 173 1.79 -12.21 -3.93
CA ASN A 173 2.40 -13.48 -4.37
C ASN A 173 3.67 -13.93 -3.61
N TYR A 174 3.92 -13.36 -2.42
CA TYR A 174 5.10 -13.66 -1.59
C TYR A 174 4.83 -14.70 -0.50
N VAL A 175 3.57 -15.10 -0.29
CA VAL A 175 3.16 -16.15 0.65
C VAL A 175 2.02 -16.97 0.07
N SER A 176 2.08 -18.28 0.23
CA SER A 176 0.92 -19.15 0.04
C SER A 176 0.05 -19.14 1.29
N PHE A 177 -1.13 -18.52 1.24
CA PHE A 177 -1.99 -18.37 2.41
C PHE A 177 -2.51 -19.68 3.01
N GLY A 178 -2.47 -20.79 2.26
CA GLY A 178 -2.80 -22.12 2.77
C GLY A 178 -1.90 -22.56 3.93
N VAL A 179 -0.68 -22.04 4.03
CA VAL A 179 0.25 -22.41 5.11
C VAL A 179 -0.25 -21.96 6.48
N PHE A 180 -0.97 -20.83 6.58
CA PHE A 180 -1.51 -20.36 7.85
C PHE A 180 -2.49 -21.37 8.45
N GLN A 181 -3.36 -21.94 7.61
CA GLN A 181 -4.28 -22.99 8.05
C GLN A 181 -3.56 -24.29 8.43
N LEU A 182 -2.50 -24.67 7.71
CA LEU A 182 -1.74 -25.90 7.98
C LEU A 182 -0.94 -25.83 9.28
N TYR A 183 -0.35 -24.67 9.61
CA TYR A 183 0.44 -24.48 10.82
C TYR A 183 -0.37 -23.97 12.02
N GLY A 184 -1.69 -23.80 11.88
CA GLY A 184 -2.55 -23.26 12.94
C GLY A 184 -2.27 -21.80 13.29
N ASP A 185 -1.74 -21.03 12.33
CA ASP A 185 -1.42 -19.62 12.50
C ASP A 185 -2.67 -18.76 12.19
N SER A 186 -3.13 -18.00 13.19
CA SER A 186 -4.35 -17.19 13.12
C SER A 186 -4.18 -15.80 12.49
N HIS A 187 -2.98 -15.40 12.06
CA HIS A 187 -2.75 -14.04 11.54
C HIS A 187 -3.55 -13.78 10.25
N PHE A 188 -3.73 -14.79 9.39
CA PHE A 188 -4.58 -14.64 8.20
C PHE A 188 -6.04 -14.39 8.57
N ASP A 189 -6.61 -15.22 9.43
CA ASP A 189 -7.99 -15.07 9.88
C ASP A 189 -8.20 -13.75 10.63
N ASN A 190 -7.26 -13.34 11.48
CA ASN A 190 -7.32 -12.07 12.22
C ASN A 190 -7.40 -10.85 11.29
N ALA A 191 -6.64 -10.85 10.19
CA ALA A 191 -6.67 -9.77 9.20
C ALA A 191 -8.02 -9.69 8.49
N LEU A 192 -8.60 -10.84 8.11
CA LEU A 192 -9.92 -10.91 7.48
C LEU A 192 -11.03 -10.50 8.46
N GLN A 193 -10.95 -10.93 9.72
CA GLN A 193 -11.88 -10.49 10.76
C GLN A 193 -11.78 -8.99 11.04
N ALA A 194 -10.57 -8.42 11.03
CA ALA A 194 -10.38 -6.98 11.14
C ALA A 194 -10.99 -6.22 9.95
N PHE A 195 -10.88 -6.77 8.74
CA PHE A 195 -11.59 -6.25 7.56
C PHE A 195 -13.11 -6.21 7.78
N LEU A 196 -13.71 -7.32 8.21
CA LEU A 196 -15.16 -7.37 8.47
C LEU A 196 -15.58 -6.37 9.55
N LYS A 197 -14.82 -6.26 10.63
CA LYS A 197 -15.07 -5.27 11.70
C LYS A 197 -15.04 -3.84 11.17
N MET A 198 -14.06 -3.50 10.33
CA MET A 198 -13.96 -2.17 9.73
C MET A 198 -15.10 -1.92 8.75
N LEU A 199 -15.46 -2.91 7.93
CA LEU A 199 -16.55 -2.84 6.96
C LEU A 199 -17.88 -2.53 7.64
N LEU A 200 -18.24 -3.29 8.66
CA LEU A 200 -19.48 -3.10 9.42
C LEU A 200 -19.51 -1.78 10.21
N SER A 201 -18.35 -1.16 10.44
CA SER A 201 -18.27 0.14 11.10
C SER A 201 -18.56 1.33 10.18
N VAL A 202 -18.65 1.11 8.86
CA VAL A 202 -18.87 2.14 7.84
C VAL A 202 -20.32 2.11 7.38
N CYS A 203 -20.98 3.27 7.38
CA CYS A 203 -22.32 3.42 6.81
C CYS A 203 -22.27 3.40 5.27
N HIS A 204 -23.28 2.84 4.61
CA HIS A 204 -23.35 2.81 3.14
C HIS A 204 -23.26 4.20 2.49
N ASN A 205 -23.92 5.21 3.08
CA ASN A 205 -23.84 6.59 2.60
C ASN A 205 -22.39 7.14 2.60
N ASP A 206 -21.61 6.85 3.64
CA ASP A 206 -20.21 7.28 3.72
C ASP A 206 -19.34 6.52 2.71
N LEU A 207 -19.62 5.22 2.52
CA LEU A 207 -18.92 4.38 1.55
C LEU A 207 -19.02 4.95 0.13
N LEU A 208 -20.18 5.47 -0.26
CA LEU A 208 -20.41 6.06 -1.59
C LEU A 208 -19.98 7.52 -1.69
N SER A 209 -20.08 8.28 -0.61
CA SER A 209 -19.70 9.70 -0.59
C SER A 209 -18.19 9.91 -0.73
N PHE A 210 -17.38 9.00 -0.19
CA PHE A 210 -15.92 9.13 -0.18
C PHE A 210 -15.23 8.23 -1.21
N ARG A 211 -14.99 8.77 -2.41
CA ARG A 211 -14.36 8.05 -3.55
C ARG A 211 -13.14 7.19 -3.20
N LYS A 212 -12.22 7.67 -2.36
CA LYS A 212 -11.02 6.90 -1.99
C LYS A 212 -11.36 5.64 -1.20
N LEU A 213 -12.34 5.74 -0.30
CA LEU A 213 -12.81 4.62 0.50
C LEU A 213 -13.51 3.59 -0.41
N SER A 214 -14.42 4.04 -1.29
CA SER A 214 -15.12 3.15 -2.23
C SER A 214 -14.14 2.40 -3.12
N LEU A 215 -13.16 3.09 -3.72
CA LEU A 215 -12.14 2.45 -4.57
C LEU A 215 -11.34 1.39 -3.80
N SER A 216 -10.91 1.70 -2.58
CA SER A 216 -10.19 0.73 -1.74
C SER A 216 -11.05 -0.47 -1.34
N TYR A 217 -12.34 -0.25 -1.05
CA TYR A 217 -13.28 -1.29 -0.67
C TYR A 217 -13.59 -2.24 -1.83
N TYR A 218 -14.08 -1.72 -2.96
CA TYR A 218 -14.47 -2.55 -4.09
C TYR A 218 -13.28 -3.31 -4.68
N SER A 219 -12.10 -2.69 -4.69
CA SER A 219 -10.89 -3.35 -5.18
C SER A 219 -10.39 -4.47 -4.27
N LEU A 220 -10.59 -4.35 -2.95
CA LEU A 220 -10.32 -5.44 -2.02
C LEU A 220 -11.38 -6.55 -2.13
N LEU A 221 -12.66 -6.17 -2.27
CA LEU A 221 -13.75 -7.13 -2.43
C LEU A 221 -13.54 -8.00 -3.68
N GLU A 222 -13.16 -7.39 -4.81
CA GLU A 222 -12.82 -8.10 -6.04
C GLU A 222 -11.72 -9.16 -5.80
N CYS A 223 -10.62 -8.76 -5.16
CA CYS A 223 -9.52 -9.69 -4.80
C CYS A 223 -10.00 -10.84 -3.92
N LEU A 224 -10.83 -10.57 -2.90
CA LEU A 224 -11.37 -11.61 -2.02
C LEU A 224 -12.27 -12.59 -2.78
N THR A 225 -13.08 -12.10 -3.72
CA THR A 225 -13.96 -12.96 -4.53
C THR A 225 -13.21 -13.78 -5.58
N GLN A 226 -12.06 -13.31 -6.06
CA GLN A 226 -11.24 -14.03 -7.03
C GLN A 226 -10.38 -15.12 -6.37
N ASP A 227 -9.60 -14.75 -5.35
CA ASP A 227 -8.54 -15.61 -4.82
C ASP A 227 -8.89 -16.27 -3.47
N HIS A 228 -9.89 -15.75 -2.76
CA HIS A 228 -10.25 -16.18 -1.41
C HIS A 228 -11.72 -16.55 -1.25
N MET A 229 -12.30 -17.19 -2.27
CA MET A 229 -13.73 -17.55 -2.30
C MET A 229 -14.20 -18.38 -1.10
N LYS A 230 -13.32 -19.23 -0.52
CA LYS A 230 -13.60 -19.99 0.72
C LYS A 230 -13.96 -19.09 1.91
N PHE A 231 -13.37 -17.90 1.99
CA PHE A 231 -13.71 -16.92 3.02
C PHE A 231 -15.08 -16.30 2.72
N VAL A 232 -15.31 -15.89 1.47
CA VAL A 232 -16.58 -15.26 1.04
C VAL A 232 -17.77 -16.21 1.25
N SER A 233 -17.62 -17.51 0.98
CA SER A 233 -18.67 -18.50 1.18
C SER A 233 -19.02 -18.75 2.65
N ASN A 234 -18.13 -18.41 3.58
CA ASN A 234 -18.29 -18.61 5.02
C ASN A 234 -18.71 -17.33 5.75
N LEU A 235 -19.03 -16.25 5.03
CA LEU A 235 -19.49 -15.01 5.63
C LEU A 235 -20.85 -15.18 6.30
N GLU A 236 -21.04 -14.48 7.42
CA GLU A 236 -22.34 -14.43 8.08
C GLU A 236 -23.40 -13.75 7.20
N PRO A 237 -24.68 -14.17 7.26
CA PRO A 237 -25.73 -13.64 6.39
C PRO A 237 -25.87 -12.12 6.41
N HIS A 238 -25.67 -11.49 7.58
CA HIS A 238 -25.77 -10.04 7.73
C HIS A 238 -24.64 -9.29 6.97
N VAL A 239 -23.44 -9.88 6.90
CA VAL A 239 -22.31 -9.34 6.13
C VAL A 239 -22.58 -9.48 4.64
N VAL A 240 -23.09 -10.64 4.21
CA VAL A 240 -23.45 -10.88 2.81
C VAL A 240 -24.49 -9.86 2.34
N ILE A 241 -25.51 -9.59 3.15
CA ILE A 241 -26.50 -8.55 2.87
C ILE A 241 -25.83 -7.18 2.75
N TYR A 242 -24.94 -6.81 3.67
CA TYR A 242 -24.20 -5.55 3.58
C TYR A 242 -23.44 -5.44 2.25
N VAL A 243 -22.71 -6.48 1.86
CA VAL A 243 -21.93 -6.52 0.61
C VAL A 243 -22.85 -6.38 -0.60
N LEU A 244 -23.95 -7.15 -0.66
CA LEU A 244 -24.91 -7.08 -1.77
C LEU A 244 -25.60 -5.71 -1.88
N THR A 245 -26.01 -5.13 -0.75
CA THR A 245 -26.58 -3.78 -0.71
C THR A 245 -25.56 -2.75 -1.21
N SER A 246 -24.31 -2.82 -0.74
CA SER A 246 -23.26 -1.90 -1.20
C SER A 246 -23.01 -2.02 -2.71
N LEU A 247 -23.01 -3.24 -3.27
CA LEU A 247 -22.88 -3.48 -4.70
C LEU A 247 -24.07 -2.90 -5.48
N SER A 248 -25.30 -3.12 -4.99
CA SER A 248 -26.50 -2.59 -5.62
C SER A 248 -26.49 -1.06 -5.65
N GLU A 249 -26.17 -0.41 -4.52
CA GLU A 249 -26.11 1.05 -4.44
C GLU A 249 -24.93 1.61 -5.27
N GLY A 250 -23.79 0.93 -5.29
CA GLY A 250 -22.65 1.28 -6.13
C GLY A 250 -22.96 1.23 -7.63
N LEU A 251 -23.69 0.20 -8.07
CA LEU A 251 -24.15 0.07 -9.46
C LEU A 251 -25.17 1.15 -9.82
N ASN A 252 -26.11 1.45 -8.92
CA ASN A 252 -27.09 2.52 -9.13
C ASN A 252 -26.42 3.91 -9.23
N ALA A 253 -25.41 4.18 -8.39
CA ALA A 253 -24.65 5.42 -8.46
C ALA A 253 -23.88 5.56 -9.78
N LEU A 254 -23.33 4.46 -10.32
CA LEU A 254 -22.72 4.43 -11.66
C LEU A 254 -23.75 4.67 -12.77
N GLY A 255 -24.95 4.10 -12.63
CA GLY A 255 -26.08 4.30 -13.55
C GLY A 255 -26.56 5.75 -13.59
N GLU A 256 -26.67 6.41 -12.43
CA GLU A 256 -27.01 7.84 -12.35
C GLU A 256 -25.92 8.75 -12.95
N LEU A 257 -24.65 8.41 -12.77
CA LEU A 257 -23.53 9.13 -13.40
C LEU A 257 -23.57 9.00 -14.93
N HIS A 258 -23.89 7.81 -15.45
CA HIS A 258 -24.08 7.59 -16.88
C HIS A 258 -25.26 8.40 -17.42
N LEU A 259 -26.41 8.42 -16.72
CA LEU A 259 -27.57 9.21 -17.10
C LEU A 259 -27.28 10.72 -17.07
N ARG A 260 -26.52 11.23 -16.09
CA ARG A 260 -26.14 12.65 -16.03
C ARG A 260 -25.18 13.07 -17.13
N MET A 261 -24.35 12.15 -17.64
CA MET A 261 -23.51 12.42 -18.80
C MET A 261 -24.33 12.56 -20.10
N PHE A 262 -25.41 11.79 -20.25
CA PHE A 262 -26.30 11.89 -21.42
C PHE A 262 -27.30 13.06 -21.38
N VAL A 263 -27.59 13.62 -20.20
CA VAL A 263 -28.52 14.77 -20.06
C VAL A 263 -27.83 16.11 -20.34
N HIS A 264 -26.50 16.17 -20.45
CA HIS A 264 -25.75 17.39 -20.77
C HIS A 264 -25.37 17.56 -22.26
N GLU A 265 -25.88 16.70 -23.16
CA GLU A 265 -25.66 16.81 -24.62
C GLU A 265 -26.88 17.33 -25.41
N TYR A 266 -27.81 18.05 -24.78
CA TYR A 266 -28.88 18.78 -25.49
C TYR A 266 -28.97 20.24 -25.05
#